data_AF-A0A9W7QF65-F1
#
_entry.id   AF-A0A9W7QF65-F1
#
_cell.length_a   1.000
_cell.length_b   1.000
_cell.length_c   1.000
_cell.angle_alpha   90.00
_cell.angle_beta   90.00
_cell.angle_gamma   90.00
#
_symmetry.space_group_name_H-M   'P 1'
#
loop_
_entity.id
_entity.type
_entity.pdbx_description
1 polymer ?
#
loop_
_entity_poly.entity_id
_entity_poly.type
_entity_poly.pdbx_seq_one_letter_code
_entity_poly.pdbx_strand_id
1 'polypeptide(L)'
;MINWNKRRNRIYLVLAILNICILLALVYNVGDILKQDSYGVYTEPALFILSAAFTFCFMFTSYQLLRRPSTVYIIELQEVENELDLLSISHSSLEERSETLFKHHHLELKKYYDENLKQSAWIFVVGIACILIGFAIIGITLYFLMLNSSNELENKIIVASVGAIGAILSNFIAVIYLKMHSEAVKSLTEFHNRFVNTHHFYFSNFLLSKIQNEDKREDALVELALKINGISPKAPAQGEENK
;
A
#
# COMPACT_ATOMS: atom_id res chain seq x y z
N MET A 1 -2.77 -0.74 -11.40
CA MET A 1 -1.76 -1.58 -12.08
C MET A 1 -0.56 -1.97 -11.18
N ILE A 2 0.01 -1.05 -10.39
CA ILE A 2 1.18 -1.30 -9.51
C ILE A 2 0.97 -2.45 -8.51
N ASN A 3 -0.20 -2.47 -7.83
CA ASN A 3 -0.52 -3.52 -6.86
C ASN A 3 -0.69 -4.91 -7.50
N TRP A 4 -1.14 -4.98 -8.76
CA TRP A 4 -1.28 -6.23 -9.49
C TRP A 4 0.09 -6.86 -9.77
N ASN A 5 1.06 -6.07 -10.23
CA ASN A 5 2.42 -6.54 -10.49
C ASN A 5 3.16 -6.91 -9.19
N LYS A 6 2.97 -6.16 -8.11
CA LYS A 6 3.56 -6.49 -6.79
C LYS A 6 2.96 -7.77 -6.20
N ARG A 7 1.65 -7.98 -6.33
CA ARG A 7 0.96 -9.21 -5.91
C ARG A 7 1.37 -10.40 -6.78
N ARG A 8 1.53 -10.19 -8.09
CA ARG A 8 2.03 -11.18 -9.04
C ARG A 8 3.47 -11.61 -8.74
N ASN A 9 4.38 -10.68 -8.44
CA ASN A 9 5.74 -11.05 -8.01
C ASN A 9 5.76 -11.81 -6.69
N ARG A 10 4.90 -11.45 -5.71
CA ARG A 10 4.77 -12.24 -4.48
C ARG A 10 4.27 -13.66 -4.74
N ILE A 11 3.31 -13.85 -5.65
CA ILE A 11 2.83 -15.18 -6.05
C ILE A 11 3.96 -15.99 -6.71
N TYR A 12 4.71 -15.40 -7.64
CA TYR A 12 5.85 -16.08 -8.26
C TYR A 12 6.96 -16.42 -7.25
N LEU A 13 7.18 -15.59 -6.23
CA LEU A 13 8.14 -15.86 -5.15
C LEU A 13 7.69 -17.05 -4.29
N VAL A 14 6.41 -17.11 -3.90
CA VAL A 14 5.83 -18.25 -3.17
C VAL A 14 5.89 -19.53 -4.02
N LEU A 15 5.55 -19.44 -5.31
CA LEU A 15 5.63 -20.58 -6.24
C LEU A 15 7.08 -21.06 -6.42
N ALA A 16 8.06 -20.16 -6.49
CA ALA A 16 9.47 -20.53 -6.59
C ALA A 16 9.98 -21.24 -5.32
N ILE A 17 9.60 -20.76 -4.13
CA ILE A 17 9.94 -21.42 -2.85
C ILE A 17 9.29 -22.79 -2.77
N LEU A 18 8.01 -22.90 -3.12
CA LEU A 18 7.28 -24.16 -3.13
C LEU A 18 7.90 -25.15 -4.11
N ASN A 19 8.34 -24.68 -5.28
CA ASN A 19 9.04 -25.50 -6.27
C ASN A 19 10.38 -26.03 -5.73
N ILE A 20 11.18 -25.19 -5.05
CA ILE A 20 12.42 -25.61 -4.38
C ILE A 20 12.15 -26.68 -3.31
N CYS A 21 11.12 -26.49 -2.47
CA CYS A 21 10.76 -27.46 -1.44
C CYS A 21 10.37 -28.82 -2.05
N ILE A 22 9.60 -28.81 -3.13
CA ILE A 22 9.20 -30.03 -3.85
C ILE A 22 10.41 -30.71 -4.50
N LEU A 23 11.33 -29.94 -5.09
CA LEU A 23 12.55 -30.46 -5.72
C LEU A 23 13.48 -31.11 -4.69
N LEU A 24 13.65 -30.49 -3.52
CA LEU A 24 14.41 -31.05 -2.40
C LEU A 24 13.75 -32.33 -1.84
N ALA A 25 12.42 -32.32 -1.69
CA ALA A 25 11.68 -33.51 -1.27
C ALA A 25 11.81 -34.66 -2.29
N LEU A 26 11.78 -34.35 -3.59
CA LEU A 26 12.01 -35.33 -4.65
C LEU A 26 13.42 -35.92 -4.54
N VAL A 27 14.46 -35.09 -4.46
CA VAL A 27 15.85 -35.55 -4.34
C VAL A 27 16.08 -36.40 -3.10
N TYR A 28 15.48 -36.03 -1.96
CA TYR A 28 15.58 -36.81 -0.73
C TYR A 28 14.94 -38.20 -0.84
N ASN A 29 13.78 -38.29 -1.51
CA ASN A 29 13.02 -39.54 -1.64
C ASN A 29 13.41 -40.38 -2.87
N VAL A 30 14.25 -39.87 -3.79
CA VAL A 30 14.68 -40.59 -5.00
C VAL A 30 15.27 -41.96 -4.67
N GLY A 31 16.07 -42.08 -3.61
CA GLY A 31 16.70 -43.36 -3.23
C GLY A 31 15.72 -44.43 -2.74
N ASP A 32 14.60 -44.04 -2.14
CA ASP A 32 13.55 -44.97 -1.69
C ASP A 32 12.60 -45.32 -2.84
N ILE A 33 12.27 -44.33 -3.69
CA ILE A 33 11.43 -44.51 -4.88
C ILE A 33 12.11 -45.46 -5.88
N LEU A 34 13.43 -45.37 -6.06
CA LEU A 34 14.20 -46.27 -6.91
C LEU A 34 14.28 -47.70 -6.36
N LYS A 35 14.26 -47.89 -5.03
CA LYS A 35 14.27 -49.22 -4.40
C LYS A 35 12.91 -49.91 -4.43
N GLN A 36 11.82 -49.14 -4.47
CA GLN A 36 10.47 -49.67 -4.37
C GLN A 36 9.90 -50.20 -5.70
N ASP A 37 10.67 -50.10 -6.80
CA ASP A 37 10.43 -50.67 -8.14
C ASP A 37 8.96 -50.62 -8.64
N SER A 38 8.25 -49.53 -8.28
CA SER A 38 6.78 -49.49 -8.37
C SER A 38 6.26 -49.44 -9.83
N TYR A 39 7.11 -49.04 -10.79
CA TYR A 39 6.78 -48.96 -12.23
C TYR A 39 7.80 -49.70 -13.14
N GLY A 40 8.72 -50.49 -12.58
CA GLY A 40 9.76 -51.21 -13.33
C GLY A 40 10.66 -50.29 -14.17
N VAL A 41 10.99 -50.72 -15.40
CA VAL A 41 11.92 -50.07 -16.36
C VAL A 41 11.60 -48.58 -16.66
N TYR A 42 10.36 -48.14 -16.42
CA TYR A 42 9.91 -46.77 -16.72
C TYR A 42 10.08 -45.78 -15.55
N THR A 43 10.52 -46.23 -14.37
CA THR A 43 10.72 -45.37 -13.19
C THR A 43 11.81 -44.30 -13.39
N GLU A 44 12.99 -44.71 -13.87
CA GLU A 44 14.14 -43.85 -14.18
C GLU A 44 13.80 -42.73 -15.19
N PRO A 45 13.26 -43.01 -16.39
CA PRO A 45 12.93 -41.96 -17.36
C PRO A 45 11.79 -41.06 -16.87
N ALA A 46 10.82 -41.58 -16.11
CA ALA A 46 9.74 -40.77 -15.54
C ALA A 46 10.26 -39.76 -14.51
N LEU A 47 11.18 -40.19 -13.61
CA LEU A 47 11.83 -39.30 -12.65
C LEU A 47 12.68 -38.23 -13.35
N PHE A 48 13.38 -38.58 -14.42
CA PHE A 48 14.15 -37.62 -15.22
C PHE A 48 13.24 -36.57 -15.86
N ILE A 49 12.15 -36.97 -16.50
CA ILE A 49 11.17 -36.04 -17.10
C ILE A 49 10.54 -35.13 -16.04
N LEU A 50 10.18 -35.69 -14.88
CA LEU A 50 9.59 -34.94 -13.77
C LEU A 50 10.58 -33.88 -13.25
N SER A 51 11.84 -34.27 -13.01
CA SER A 51 12.87 -33.33 -12.54
C SER A 51 13.18 -32.24 -13.58
N ALA A 52 13.21 -32.57 -14.87
CA ALA A 52 13.35 -31.61 -15.96
C ALA A 52 12.17 -30.62 -16.02
N ALA A 53 10.94 -31.08 -15.79
CA ALA A 53 9.76 -30.22 -15.73
C ALA A 53 9.80 -29.24 -14.54
N PHE A 54 10.23 -29.72 -13.36
CA PHE A 54 10.38 -28.86 -12.17
C PHE A 54 11.49 -27.83 -12.33
N THR A 55 12.65 -28.21 -12.88
CA THR A 55 13.75 -27.26 -13.17
C THR A 55 13.35 -26.22 -14.22
N PHE A 56 12.60 -26.60 -15.26
CA PHE A 56 12.05 -25.65 -16.23
C PHE A 56 11.03 -24.69 -15.59
N CYS A 57 10.12 -25.19 -14.75
CA CYS A 57 9.20 -24.35 -13.97
C CYS A 57 9.94 -23.38 -13.05
N PHE A 58 11.04 -23.82 -12.40
CA PHE A 58 11.87 -22.97 -11.57
C PHE A 58 12.57 -21.87 -12.38
N MET A 59 13.13 -22.20 -13.54
CA MET A 59 13.70 -21.22 -14.48
C MET A 59 12.67 -20.19 -14.95
N PHE A 60 11.46 -20.64 -15.31
CA PHE A 60 10.40 -19.74 -15.77
C PHE A 60 9.91 -18.79 -14.65
N THR A 61 9.71 -19.31 -13.44
CA THR A 61 9.24 -18.49 -12.30
C THR A 61 10.29 -17.51 -11.81
N SER A 62 11.57 -17.92 -11.77
CA SER A 62 12.69 -17.03 -11.43
C SER A 62 12.94 -15.96 -12.51
N TYR A 63 12.84 -16.31 -13.80
CA TYR A 63 12.90 -15.33 -14.89
C TYR A 63 11.78 -14.27 -14.77
N GLN A 64 10.55 -14.71 -14.49
CA GLN A 64 9.41 -13.80 -14.29
C GLN A 64 9.55 -12.93 -13.03
N LEU A 65 10.25 -13.42 -12.00
CA LEU A 65 10.58 -12.65 -10.79
C LEU A 65 11.66 -11.58 -11.06
N LEU A 66 12.68 -11.93 -11.85
CA LEU A 66 13.79 -11.04 -12.21
C LEU A 66 13.40 -9.98 -13.25
N ARG A 67 12.36 -10.26 -14.05
CA ARG A 67 11.82 -9.33 -15.02
C ARG A 67 11.34 -8.07 -14.30
N ARG A 68 12.12 -6.99 -14.41
CA ARG A 68 11.81 -5.66 -13.88
C ARG A 68 10.37 -5.31 -14.26
N PRO A 69 9.50 -4.97 -13.30
CA PRO A 69 8.14 -4.60 -13.64
C PRO A 69 8.19 -3.34 -14.49
N SER A 70 7.46 -3.32 -15.62
CA SER A 70 7.39 -2.19 -16.56
C SER A 70 7.06 -0.86 -15.88
N THR A 71 6.43 -0.92 -14.71
CA THR A 71 6.10 0.23 -13.89
C THR A 71 7.31 0.97 -13.32
N VAL A 72 8.44 0.31 -13.08
CA VAL A 72 9.67 0.98 -12.62
C VAL A 72 10.15 1.95 -13.71
N TYR A 73 10.20 1.49 -14.96
CA TYR A 73 10.52 2.35 -16.09
C TYR A 73 9.55 3.51 -16.24
N ILE A 74 8.24 3.29 -16.06
CA ILE A 74 7.24 4.38 -16.16
C ILE A 74 7.48 5.44 -15.07
N ILE A 75 7.82 5.03 -13.84
CA ILE A 75 8.08 5.95 -12.74
C ILE A 75 9.37 6.74 -13.00
N GLU A 76 10.45 6.06 -13.41
CA GLU A 76 11.73 6.69 -13.75
C GLU A 76 11.57 7.68 -14.92
N LEU A 77 10.80 7.30 -15.95
CA LEU A 77 10.52 8.19 -17.09
C LEU A 77 9.76 9.44 -16.65
N GLN A 78 8.78 9.27 -15.78
CA GLN A 78 7.98 10.40 -15.27
C GLN A 78 8.77 11.30 -14.32
N GLU A 79 9.74 10.77 -13.58
CA GLU A 79 10.65 11.54 -12.73
C GLU A 79 11.63 12.36 -13.57
N VAL A 80 12.20 11.75 -14.62
CA VAL A 80 13.08 12.44 -15.58
C VAL A 80 12.32 13.51 -16.36
N GLU A 81 11.08 13.23 -16.78
CA GLU A 81 10.22 14.21 -17.46
C GLU A 81 9.91 15.38 -16.53
N ASN A 82 9.60 15.14 -15.26
CA ASN A 82 9.41 16.19 -14.25
C ASN A 82 10.68 17.03 -14.03
N GLU A 83 11.86 16.42 -13.98
CA GLU A 83 13.13 17.13 -13.82
C GLU A 83 13.43 18.03 -15.03
N LEU A 84 13.18 17.51 -16.24
CA LEU A 84 13.33 18.26 -17.48
C LEU A 84 12.35 19.45 -17.54
N ASP A 85 11.11 19.22 -17.12
CA ASP A 85 10.07 20.25 -17.02
C ASP A 85 10.43 21.32 -15.97
N LEU A 86 11.03 20.95 -14.84
CA LEU A 86 11.50 21.92 -13.84
C LEU A 86 12.67 22.77 -14.35
N LEU A 87 13.57 22.18 -15.15
CA LEU A 87 14.70 22.88 -15.77
C LEU A 87 14.26 23.83 -16.90
N SER A 88 13.17 23.53 -17.59
CA SER A 88 12.63 24.37 -18.67
C SER A 88 11.84 25.59 -18.16
N ILE A 89 11.47 25.62 -16.88
CA ILE A 89 10.69 26.71 -16.25
C ILE A 89 11.30 28.09 -16.48
N SER A 90 12.63 28.25 -16.45
CA SER A 90 13.29 29.57 -16.59
C SER A 90 13.11 30.21 -17.97
N HIS A 91 12.73 29.44 -18.98
CA HIS A 91 12.57 29.88 -20.37
C HIS A 91 11.11 29.81 -20.86
N SER A 92 10.19 29.38 -20.01
CA SER A 92 8.78 29.13 -20.34
C SER A 92 7.89 30.36 -20.12
N SER A 93 6.70 30.35 -20.75
CA SER A 93 5.68 31.37 -20.48
C SER A 93 5.14 31.26 -19.04
N LEU A 94 4.60 32.36 -18.48
CA LEU A 94 4.05 32.37 -17.12
C LEU A 94 2.91 31.35 -16.95
N GLU A 95 2.12 31.14 -18.01
CA GLU A 95 1.09 30.10 -18.08
C GLU A 95 1.69 28.69 -17.99
N GLU A 96 2.64 28.38 -18.85
CA GLU A 96 3.31 27.07 -18.92
C GLU A 96 4.03 26.73 -17.62
N ARG A 97 4.74 27.69 -17.02
CA ARG A 97 5.36 27.55 -15.69
C ARG A 97 4.34 27.18 -14.62
N SER A 98 3.20 27.87 -14.59
CA SER A 98 2.16 27.62 -13.59
C SER A 98 1.47 26.26 -13.79
N GLU A 99 1.34 25.81 -15.04
CA GLU A 99 0.80 24.51 -15.39
C GLU A 99 1.73 23.37 -14.95
N THR A 100 3.02 23.50 -15.28
CA THR A 100 4.06 22.55 -14.88
C THR A 100 4.11 22.42 -13.36
N LEU A 101 4.11 23.55 -12.64
CA LEU A 101 4.10 23.56 -11.18
C LEU A 101 2.85 22.88 -10.61
N PHE A 102 1.67 23.13 -11.19
CA PHE A 102 0.42 22.47 -10.80
C PHE A 102 0.46 20.95 -11.03
N LYS A 103 0.92 20.51 -12.21
CA LYS A 103 1.05 19.08 -12.54
C LYS A 103 2.03 18.38 -11.59
N HIS A 104 3.20 18.98 -11.38
CA HIS A 104 4.23 18.46 -10.48
C HIS A 104 3.66 18.25 -9.08
N HIS A 105 3.08 19.30 -8.48
CA HIS A 105 2.51 19.21 -7.14
C HIS A 105 1.36 18.21 -7.06
N HIS A 106 0.46 18.18 -8.06
CA HIS A 106 -0.63 17.21 -8.08
C HIS A 106 -0.12 15.76 -8.08
N LEU A 107 0.90 15.46 -8.89
CA LEU A 107 1.50 14.12 -8.97
C LEU A 107 2.19 13.71 -7.67
N GLU A 108 2.99 14.60 -7.09
CA GLU A 108 3.70 14.36 -5.84
C GLU A 108 2.72 14.13 -4.68
N LEU A 109 1.76 15.03 -4.51
CA LEU A 109 0.74 14.92 -3.47
C LEU A 109 -0.11 13.64 -3.63
N LYS A 110 -0.48 13.30 -4.88
CA LYS A 110 -1.24 12.07 -5.16
C LYS A 110 -0.43 10.83 -4.81
N LYS A 111 0.87 10.80 -5.10
CA LYS A 111 1.76 9.70 -4.71
C LYS A 111 1.76 9.48 -3.19
N TYR A 112 1.94 10.56 -2.41
CA TYR A 112 1.89 10.47 -0.95
C TYR A 112 0.52 10.02 -0.43
N TYR A 113 -0.57 10.50 -1.05
CA TYR A 113 -1.92 10.08 -0.71
C TYR A 113 -2.16 8.59 -0.98
N ASP A 114 -1.76 8.11 -2.15
CA ASP A 114 -1.87 6.70 -2.55
C ASP A 114 -1.02 5.78 -1.66
N GLU A 115 0.17 6.23 -1.25
CA GLU A 115 1.04 5.51 -0.31
C GLU A 115 0.39 5.39 1.09
N ASN A 116 -0.15 6.49 1.62
CA ASN A 116 -0.87 6.51 2.90
C ASN A 116 -2.11 5.61 2.87
N LEU A 117 -2.91 5.68 1.80
CA LEU A 117 -4.07 4.80 1.61
C LEU A 117 -3.65 3.33 1.56
N LYS A 118 -2.57 3.01 0.85
CA LYS A 118 -2.07 1.63 0.76
C LYS A 118 -1.56 1.11 2.10
N GLN A 119 -0.87 1.94 2.87
CA GLN A 119 -0.42 1.59 4.22
C GLN A 119 -1.63 1.29 5.12
N SER A 120 -2.65 2.17 5.08
CA SER A 120 -3.89 2.00 5.83
C SER A 120 -4.65 0.73 5.42
N ALA A 121 -4.75 0.45 4.13
CA ALA A 121 -5.38 -0.77 3.61
C ALA A 121 -4.64 -2.04 4.03
N TRP A 122 -3.31 -2.02 4.14
CA TRP A 122 -2.54 -3.18 4.59
C TRP A 122 -2.77 -3.47 6.07
N ILE A 123 -2.80 -2.43 6.91
CA ILE A 123 -3.14 -2.56 8.34
C ILE A 123 -4.54 -3.16 8.52
N PHE A 124 -5.51 -2.75 7.69
CA PHE A 124 -6.86 -3.31 7.70
C PHE A 124 -6.88 -4.82 7.37
N VAL A 125 -6.15 -5.25 6.34
CA VAL A 125 -6.03 -6.68 5.98
C VAL A 125 -5.38 -7.50 7.10
N VAL A 126 -4.33 -6.96 7.73
CA VAL A 126 -3.70 -7.59 8.90
C VAL A 126 -4.69 -7.70 10.06
N GLY A 127 -5.52 -6.68 10.28
CA GLY A 127 -6.59 -6.69 11.27
C GLY A 127 -7.59 -7.83 11.05
N ILE A 128 -8.08 -8.01 9.82
CA ILE A 128 -8.99 -9.12 9.46
C ILE A 128 -8.32 -10.48 9.71
N ALA A 129 -7.06 -10.65 9.31
CA ALA A 129 -6.33 -11.89 9.53
C ALA A 129 -6.19 -12.22 11.02
N CYS A 130 -5.92 -11.22 11.86
CA CYS A 130 -5.82 -11.38 13.31
C CYS A 130 -7.14 -11.82 13.94
N ILE A 131 -8.27 -11.25 13.48
CA ILE A 131 -9.62 -11.67 13.91
C ILE A 131 -9.86 -13.14 13.56
N LEU A 132 -9.55 -13.56 12.33
CA LEU A 132 -9.72 -14.95 11.89
C LEU A 132 -8.86 -15.92 12.71
N ILE A 133 -7.61 -15.56 13.00
CA ILE A 133 -6.72 -16.36 13.86
C ILE A 133 -7.29 -16.44 15.28
N GLY A 134 -7.78 -15.33 15.83
CA GLY A 134 -8.44 -15.31 17.14
C GLY A 134 -9.61 -16.27 17.21
N PHE A 135 -10.50 -16.26 16.21
CA PHE A 135 -11.61 -17.20 16.12
C PHE A 135 -11.16 -18.65 15.97
N ALA A 136 -10.11 -18.91 15.18
CA ALA A 136 -9.57 -20.26 15.03
C ALA A 136 -9.01 -20.80 16.35
N ILE A 137 -8.28 -19.98 17.12
CA ILE A 137 -7.76 -20.37 18.44
C ILE A 137 -8.92 -20.69 19.40
N ILE A 138 -9.96 -19.84 19.46
CA ILE A 138 -11.14 -20.08 20.29
C ILE A 138 -11.85 -21.38 19.88
N GLY A 139 -11.98 -21.64 18.58
CA GLY A 139 -12.59 -22.87 18.08
C GLY A 139 -11.79 -24.12 18.47
N ILE A 140 -10.46 -24.07 18.35
CA ILE A 140 -9.56 -25.18 18.70
C ILE A 140 -9.59 -25.44 20.21
N THR A 141 -9.56 -24.40 21.04
CA THR A 141 -9.58 -24.57 22.51
C THR A 141 -10.90 -25.15 22.99
N LEU A 142 -12.04 -24.71 22.44
CA LEU A 142 -13.35 -25.29 22.73
C LEU A 142 -13.45 -26.75 22.27
N TYR A 143 -12.90 -27.08 21.10
CA TYR A 143 -12.86 -28.45 20.59
C TYR A 143 -12.04 -29.37 21.52
N PHE A 144 -10.86 -28.94 21.96
CA PHE A 144 -10.02 -29.70 22.90
C PHE A 144 -10.71 -29.89 24.26
N LEU A 145 -11.45 -28.88 24.74
CA LEU A 145 -12.21 -28.98 25.99
C LEU A 145 -13.29 -30.06 25.90
N MET A 146 -13.98 -30.16 24.76
CA MET A 146 -15.06 -31.12 24.55
C MET A 146 -14.55 -32.58 24.51
N LEU A 147 -13.31 -32.80 24.06
CA LEU A 147 -12.69 -34.12 23.97
C LEU A 147 -12.07 -34.61 25.30
N ASN A 148 -11.56 -33.72 26.15
CA ASN A 148 -10.81 -34.06 27.37
C ASN A 148 -11.67 -34.06 28.66
N SER A 149 -12.91 -34.55 28.59
CA SER A 149 -13.92 -34.52 29.68
C SER A 149 -13.53 -35.24 30.98
N SER A 150 -12.37 -35.90 31.06
CA SER A 150 -11.96 -36.76 32.19
C SER A 150 -11.27 -36.04 33.35
N ASN A 151 -10.71 -34.82 33.16
CA ASN A 151 -10.05 -34.03 34.21
C ASN A 151 -10.83 -32.73 34.50
N GLU A 152 -12.00 -32.83 35.13
CA GLU A 152 -12.96 -31.71 35.23
C GLU A 152 -12.45 -30.49 36.01
N LEU A 153 -11.73 -30.65 37.13
CA LEU A 153 -11.41 -29.52 38.02
C LEU A 153 -10.24 -28.68 37.51
N GLU A 154 -9.16 -29.33 37.10
CA GLU A 154 -7.95 -28.66 36.62
C GLU A 154 -8.20 -27.94 35.29
N ASN A 155 -8.93 -28.58 34.37
CA ASN A 155 -9.33 -27.98 33.10
C ASN A 155 -10.28 -26.78 33.32
N LYS A 156 -11.23 -26.85 34.27
CA LYS A 156 -12.12 -25.72 34.59
C LYS A 156 -11.35 -24.51 35.14
N ILE A 157 -10.36 -24.73 35.99
CA ILE A 157 -9.53 -23.64 36.55
C ILE A 157 -8.64 -23.00 35.47
N ILE A 158 -8.01 -23.82 34.62
CA ILE A 158 -7.20 -23.32 33.50
C ILE A 158 -8.05 -22.53 32.51
N VAL A 159 -9.22 -23.04 32.14
CA VAL A 159 -10.14 -22.34 31.22
C VAL A 159 -10.67 -21.04 31.83
N ALA A 160 -11.04 -21.05 33.12
CA ALA A 160 -11.52 -19.85 33.80
C ALA A 160 -10.44 -18.77 33.92
N SER A 161 -9.21 -19.15 34.26
CA SER A 161 -8.08 -18.22 34.37
C SER A 161 -7.64 -17.66 33.00
N VAL A 162 -7.51 -18.51 31.98
CA VAL A 162 -7.20 -18.09 30.61
C VAL A 162 -8.32 -17.23 30.04
N GLY A 163 -9.58 -17.57 30.31
CA GLY A 163 -10.74 -16.76 29.91
C GLY A 163 -10.76 -15.38 30.58
N ALA A 164 -10.48 -15.30 31.89
CA ALA A 164 -10.41 -14.04 32.61
C ALA A 164 -9.25 -13.15 32.12
N ILE A 165 -8.05 -13.72 31.95
CA ILE A 165 -6.88 -12.99 31.43
C ILE A 165 -7.15 -12.54 29.99
N GLY A 166 -7.73 -13.41 29.16
CA GLY A 166 -8.10 -13.12 27.78
C GLY A 166 -9.12 -11.98 27.67
N ALA A 167 -10.12 -11.95 28.55
CA ALA A 167 -11.12 -10.89 28.58
C ALA A 167 -10.51 -9.52 28.96
N ILE A 168 -9.67 -9.48 30.00
CA ILE A 168 -8.99 -8.25 30.43
C ILE A 168 -8.07 -7.74 29.32
N LEU A 169 -7.26 -8.63 28.74
CA LEU A 169 -6.31 -8.28 27.69
C LEU A 169 -7.03 -7.83 26.41
N SER A 170 -8.13 -8.49 26.04
CA SER A 170 -8.96 -8.13 24.89
C SER A 170 -9.54 -6.72 25.04
N ASN A 171 -10.05 -6.37 26.22
CA ASN A 171 -10.59 -5.03 26.48
C ASN A 171 -9.50 -3.96 26.39
N PHE A 172 -8.31 -4.23 26.93
CA PHE A 172 -7.16 -3.32 26.82
C PHE A 172 -6.73 -3.10 25.37
N ILE A 173 -6.62 -4.19 24.59
CA ILE A 173 -6.28 -4.12 23.15
C ILE A 173 -7.36 -3.34 22.38
N ALA A 174 -8.64 -3.52 22.71
CA ALA A 174 -9.73 -2.80 22.06
C ALA A 174 -9.63 -1.28 22.26
N VAL A 175 -9.32 -0.83 23.49
CA VAL A 175 -9.11 0.60 23.78
C VAL A 175 -7.92 1.17 23.01
N ILE A 176 -6.79 0.45 22.98
CA ILE A 176 -5.61 0.87 22.19
C ILE A 176 -5.95 0.94 20.71
N TYR A 177 -6.64 -0.07 20.18
CA TYR A 177 -7.05 -0.12 18.79
C TYR A 177 -7.94 1.07 18.42
N LEU A 178 -8.97 1.36 19.22
CA LEU A 178 -9.87 2.49 18.97
C LEU A 178 -9.12 3.83 19.00
N LYS A 179 -8.20 4.01 19.96
CA LYS A 179 -7.38 5.22 20.04
C LYS A 179 -6.48 5.36 18.81
N MET A 180 -5.75 4.30 18.46
CA MET A 180 -4.87 4.28 17.29
C MET A 180 -5.66 4.51 15.99
N HIS A 181 -6.82 3.89 15.86
CA HIS A 181 -7.71 4.09 14.72
C HIS A 181 -8.17 5.55 14.63
N SER A 182 -8.59 6.15 15.74
CA SER A 182 -8.98 7.55 15.79
C SER A 182 -7.83 8.51 15.44
N GLU A 183 -6.61 8.24 15.91
CA GLU A 183 -5.43 9.04 15.58
C GLU A 183 -5.06 8.92 14.10
N ALA A 184 -5.13 7.70 13.54
CA ALA A 184 -4.88 7.46 12.11
C ALA A 184 -5.91 8.17 11.23
N VAL A 185 -7.21 8.10 11.57
CA VAL A 185 -8.28 8.82 10.86
C VAL A 185 -8.05 10.32 10.94
N LYS A 186 -7.74 10.87 12.12
CA LYS A 186 -7.45 12.30 12.29
C LYS A 186 -6.28 12.75 11.42
N SER A 187 -5.17 12.01 11.43
CA SER A 187 -3.99 12.31 10.61
C SER A 187 -4.31 12.27 9.12
N LEU A 188 -5.09 11.27 8.67
CA LEU A 188 -5.52 11.17 7.28
C LEU A 188 -6.42 12.34 6.87
N THR A 189 -7.36 12.76 7.72
CA THR A 189 -8.22 13.92 7.46
C THR A 189 -7.42 15.21 7.38
N GLU A 190 -6.48 15.42 8.30
CA GLU A 190 -5.61 16.60 8.27
C GLU A 190 -4.75 16.63 6.99
N PHE A 191 -4.18 15.49 6.61
CA PHE A 191 -3.44 15.34 5.36
C PHE A 191 -4.32 15.62 4.14
N HIS A 192 -5.54 15.07 4.10
CA HIS A 192 -6.49 15.33 3.02
C HIS A 192 -6.85 16.82 2.90
N ASN A 193 -7.08 17.50 4.02
CA ASN A 193 -7.37 18.94 4.02
C ASN A 193 -6.18 19.75 3.52
N ARG A 194 -4.95 19.41 3.95
CA ARG A 194 -3.72 20.04 3.43
C ARG A 194 -3.58 19.79 1.93
N PHE A 195 -3.83 18.56 1.47
CA PHE A 195 -3.81 18.20 0.05
C PHE A 195 -4.76 19.06 -0.77
N VAL A 196 -6.02 19.17 -0.34
CA VAL A 196 -7.05 19.93 -1.06
C VAL A 196 -6.67 21.41 -1.12
N ASN A 197 -6.23 21.99 0.00
CA ASN A 197 -5.86 23.40 0.04
C ASN A 197 -4.65 23.72 -0.84
N THR A 198 -3.59 22.90 -0.78
CA THR A 198 -2.42 23.07 -1.64
C THR A 198 -2.77 22.86 -3.11
N HIS A 199 -3.64 21.89 -3.44
CA HIS A 199 -4.10 21.67 -4.80
C HIS A 199 -4.89 22.88 -5.34
N HIS A 200 -5.83 23.41 -4.55
CA HIS A 200 -6.59 24.61 -4.91
C HIS A 200 -5.67 25.82 -5.10
N PHE A 201 -4.61 25.95 -4.31
CA PHE A 201 -3.63 27.02 -4.46
C PHE A 201 -2.92 26.98 -5.81
N TYR A 202 -2.31 25.85 -6.16
CA TYR A 202 -1.60 25.72 -7.44
C TYR A 202 -2.55 25.81 -8.63
N PHE A 203 -3.77 25.28 -8.50
CA PHE A 203 -4.80 25.42 -9.52
C PHE A 203 -5.20 26.88 -9.71
N SER A 204 -5.39 27.63 -8.61
CA SER A 204 -5.70 29.06 -8.67
C SER A 204 -4.57 29.84 -9.33
N ASN A 205 -3.31 29.54 -9.02
CA ASN A 205 -2.15 30.16 -9.67
C ASN A 205 -2.13 29.89 -11.19
N PHE A 206 -2.50 28.68 -11.62
CA PHE A 206 -2.67 28.35 -13.04
C PHE A 206 -3.86 29.06 -13.71
N LEU A 207 -4.95 29.32 -12.98
CA LEU A 207 -6.06 30.12 -13.53
C LEU A 207 -5.65 31.60 -13.66
N LEU A 208 -4.94 32.13 -12.69
CA LEU A 208 -4.44 33.52 -12.68
C LEU A 208 -3.45 33.76 -13.83
N SER A 209 -2.60 32.78 -14.14
CA SER A 209 -1.64 32.88 -15.23
C SER A 209 -2.28 33.02 -16.62
N LYS A 210 -3.52 32.55 -16.79
CA LYS A 210 -4.31 32.73 -18.03
C LYS A 210 -4.95 34.11 -18.15
N ILE A 211 -4.93 34.93 -17.09
CA ILE A 211 -5.46 36.30 -17.15
C ILE A 211 -4.48 37.16 -17.96
N GLN A 212 -4.93 37.58 -19.14
CA GLN A 212 -4.14 38.40 -20.07
C GLN A 212 -3.90 39.83 -19.56
N ASN A 213 -4.87 40.39 -18.84
CA ASN A 213 -4.74 41.73 -18.26
C ASN A 213 -3.89 41.66 -16.98
N GLU A 214 -2.75 42.34 -17.01
CA GLU A 214 -1.75 42.29 -15.93
C GLU A 214 -2.25 42.91 -14.62
N ASP A 215 -2.92 44.06 -14.67
CA ASP A 215 -3.45 44.72 -13.47
C ASP A 215 -4.49 43.83 -12.77
N LYS A 216 -5.42 43.24 -13.54
CA LYS A 216 -6.43 42.32 -13.00
C LYS A 216 -5.82 41.02 -12.46
N ARG A 217 -4.71 40.57 -13.04
CA ARG A 217 -3.99 39.38 -12.58
C ARG A 217 -3.33 39.64 -11.24
N GLU A 218 -2.69 40.81 -11.08
CA GLU A 218 -2.04 41.20 -9.84
C GLU A 218 -3.05 41.42 -8.71
N ASP A 219 -4.17 42.09 -8.99
CA ASP A 219 -5.28 42.25 -8.04
C ASP A 219 -5.79 40.90 -7.52
N ALA A 220 -5.94 39.93 -8.43
CA ALA A 220 -6.43 38.61 -8.10
C ALA A 220 -5.37 37.74 -7.38
N LEU A 221 -4.07 37.96 -7.64
CA LEU A 221 -2.97 37.37 -6.84
C LEU A 221 -2.98 37.90 -5.40
N VAL A 222 -3.21 39.20 -5.22
CA VAL A 222 -3.35 39.83 -3.90
C VAL A 222 -4.56 39.24 -3.17
N GLU A 223 -5.71 39.12 -3.84
CA GLU A 223 -6.91 38.50 -3.23
C GLU A 223 -6.67 37.04 -2.83
N LEU A 224 -5.97 36.27 -3.68
CA LEU A 224 -5.58 34.89 -3.39
C LEU A 224 -4.66 34.81 -2.16
N ALA A 225 -3.65 35.67 -2.09
CA ALA A 225 -2.71 35.73 -0.96
C ALA A 225 -3.41 36.10 0.35
N LEU A 226 -4.38 37.02 0.31
CA LEU A 226 -5.18 37.41 1.45
C LEU A 226 -6.07 36.25 1.94
N LYS A 227 -6.77 35.56 1.02
CA LYS A 227 -7.62 34.41 1.37
C LYS A 227 -6.83 33.24 1.97
N ILE A 228 -5.64 32.94 1.45
CA ILE A 228 -4.79 31.85 1.96
C ILE A 228 -4.27 32.14 3.37
N ASN A 229 -3.91 33.39 3.66
CA ASN A 229 -3.44 33.80 4.97
C ASN A 229 -4.59 34.07 5.96
N GLY A 230 -5.85 33.85 5.57
CA GLY A 230 -7.01 34.11 6.42
C GLY A 230 -7.27 35.60 6.69
N ILE A 231 -6.72 36.48 5.87
CA ILE A 231 -6.89 37.94 5.98
C ILE A 231 -8.05 38.33 5.06
N SER A 232 -9.12 38.90 5.61
CA SER A 232 -10.24 39.39 4.80
C SER A 232 -9.75 40.50 3.85
N PRO A 233 -10.16 40.53 2.57
CA PRO A 233 -9.83 41.63 1.67
C PRO A 233 -10.30 42.95 2.28
N LYS A 234 -9.42 43.95 2.33
CA LYS A 234 -9.85 45.32 2.63
C LYS A 234 -10.78 45.74 1.50
N ALA A 235 -11.98 46.22 1.87
CA ALA A 235 -12.92 46.79 0.92
C ALA A 235 -12.20 47.87 0.08
N PRO A 236 -12.45 47.94 -1.24
CA PRO A 236 -11.83 48.95 -2.07
C PRO A 236 -12.17 50.32 -1.48
N ALA A 237 -11.16 51.17 -1.31
CA ALA A 237 -11.35 52.57 -0.95
C ALA A 237 -12.27 53.18 -2.01
N GLN A 238 -13.54 53.38 -1.65
CA GLN A 238 -14.46 54.18 -2.44
C GLN A 238 -13.79 55.54 -2.63
N GLY A 239 -13.73 55.97 -3.89
CA GLY A 239 -13.04 57.17 -4.29
C GLY A 239 -13.40 58.36 -3.41
N GLU A 240 -12.38 59.15 -3.11
CA GLU A 240 -12.55 60.57 -2.83
C GLU A 240 -13.18 61.21 -4.08
N GLU A 241 -14.49 61.10 -4.21
CA GLU A 241 -15.28 62.03 -5.01
C GLU A 241 -15.20 63.40 -4.34
N ASN A 242 -14.41 64.27 -4.96
CA ASN A 242 -14.64 65.71 -5.09
C ASN A 242 -15.72 66.31 -4.18
N LYS A 243 -15.29 67.04 -3.14
CA LYS A 243 -15.91 68.31 -2.75
C LYS A 243 -14.85 69.27 -2.20
#